data_AF-A0A842I995-F1
#
_entry.id   AF-A0A842I995-F1
#
_cell.length_a   1.000
_cell.length_b   1.000
_cell.length_c   1.000
_cell.angle_alpha   90.00
_cell.angle_beta   90.00
_cell.angle_gamma   90.00
#
_symmetry.space_group_name_H-M   'P 1'
#
loop_
_entity.id
_entity.type
_entity.pdbx_description
1 polymer ?
#
loop_
_entity_poly.entity_id
_entity_poly.type
_entity_poly.pdbx_seq_one_letter_code
_entity_poly.pdbx_strand_id
1 'polypeptide(L)'
;MPAINELRYVAHHLINAVAPVDSNVDTAKELQRAINHCKRATYEASEAGILFAFDRIDLFKQDYRKVMISSVVPDWSDILALCADVTQRIAEAREAGEDKTPDHSDFERLFERLVAICNRLDTARDEMNKLVQRESKAARRFLLTIVIALLGVVVTIGATVVTLALQ
;
A
#
# COMPACT_ATOMS: atom_id res chain seq x y z
N MET A 1 4.22 20.72 3.86
CA MET A 1 3.92 19.53 4.67
C MET A 1 3.35 20.01 6.01
N PRO A 2 2.10 19.69 6.35
CA PRO A 2 1.44 20.12 7.59
C PRO A 2 2.29 19.87 8.85
N ALA A 3 2.91 18.69 8.98
CA ALA A 3 3.73 18.33 10.14
C ALA A 3 4.91 19.29 10.38
N ILE A 4 5.53 19.82 9.31
CA ILE A 4 6.63 20.79 9.42
C ILE A 4 6.12 22.12 9.99
N ASN A 5 4.88 22.51 9.64
CA ASN A 5 4.27 23.71 10.18
C ASN A 5 3.99 23.57 11.68
N GLU A 6 3.55 22.39 12.12
CA GLU A 6 3.38 22.07 13.54
C GLU A 6 4.71 22.15 14.29
N LEU A 7 5.80 21.58 13.75
CA LEU A 7 7.14 21.69 14.34
C LEU A 7 7.65 23.14 14.42
N ARG A 8 7.23 24.01 13.49
CA ARG A 8 7.54 25.45 13.58
C ARG A 8 6.83 26.09 14.77
N TYR A 9 5.59 25.72 15.06
CA TYR A 9 4.87 26.17 16.25
C TYR A 9 5.49 25.60 17.54
N VAL A 10 5.96 24.35 17.52
CA VAL A 10 6.76 23.78 18.62
C VAL A 10 7.94 24.70 18.95
N ALA A 11 8.74 25.07 17.94
CA ALA A 11 9.90 25.94 18.14
C ALA A 11 9.50 27.30 18.72
N HIS A 12 8.42 27.90 18.22
CA HIS A 12 7.89 29.16 18.75
C HIS A 12 7.56 29.07 20.25
N HIS A 13 6.79 28.05 20.64
CA HIS A 13 6.38 27.85 22.03
C HIS A 13 7.56 27.48 22.95
N LEU A 14 8.54 26.72 22.45
CA LEU A 14 9.76 26.41 23.19
C LEU A 14 10.61 27.67 23.45
N ILE A 15 10.76 28.54 22.45
CA ILE A 15 11.48 29.80 22.63
C ILE A 15 10.78 30.67 23.68
N ASN A 16 9.45 30.80 23.63
CA ASN A 16 8.69 31.56 24.62
C ASN A 16 8.80 30.97 26.03
N ALA A 17 8.90 29.65 26.16
CA ALA A 17 9.07 28.97 27.44
C ALA A 17 10.47 29.14 28.04
N VAL A 18 11.53 29.10 27.21
CA VAL A 18 12.94 29.13 27.65
C VAL A 18 13.47 30.56 27.81
N ALA A 19 13.06 31.48 26.94
CA ALA A 19 13.50 32.87 26.92
C ALA A 19 12.27 33.80 26.76
N PRO A 20 11.39 33.87 27.76
CA PRO A 20 10.18 34.68 27.68
C PRO A 20 10.54 36.16 27.51
N VAL A 21 10.00 36.77 26.45
CA VAL A 21 10.16 38.21 26.17
C VAL A 21 9.27 39.07 27.07
N ASP A 22 8.16 38.50 27.57
CA ASP A 22 7.23 39.11 28.50
C ASP A 22 7.27 38.39 29.85
N SER A 23 7.32 39.15 30.95
CA SER A 23 7.29 38.64 32.32
C SER A 23 6.00 37.88 32.69
N ASN A 24 4.93 38.03 31.90
CA ASN A 24 3.64 37.36 32.12
C ASN A 24 3.48 36.01 31.39
N VAL A 25 4.54 35.51 30.73
CA VAL A 25 4.47 34.23 30.03
C VAL A 25 4.32 33.08 31.04
N ASP A 26 3.24 32.31 30.87
CA ASP A 26 3.07 31.04 31.56
C ASP A 26 3.87 29.94 30.85
N THR A 27 5.08 29.69 31.34
CA THR A 27 6.00 28.67 30.82
C THR A 27 5.35 27.28 30.73
N ALA A 28 4.55 26.90 31.73
CA ALA A 28 3.92 25.57 31.75
C ALA A 28 2.90 25.44 30.61
N LYS A 29 2.14 26.51 30.35
CA LYS A 29 1.19 26.56 29.23
C LYS A 29 1.87 26.54 27.87
N GLU A 30 2.98 27.26 27.70
CA GLU A 30 3.76 27.23 26.45
C GLU A 30 4.38 25.85 26.20
N LEU A 31 4.94 25.19 27.23
CA LEU A 31 5.43 23.81 27.12
C LEU A 31 4.30 22.83 26.75
N GLN A 32 3.12 22.96 27.34
CA GLN A 32 1.99 22.11 26.99
C GLN A 32 1.52 22.32 25.54
N ARG A 33 1.54 23.56 25.04
CA ARG A 33 1.26 23.87 23.64
C ARG A 33 2.30 23.24 22.71
N ALA A 34 3.59 23.37 23.03
CA ALA A 34 4.66 22.72 22.29
C ALA A 34 4.46 21.19 22.21
N ILE A 35 4.12 20.53 23.32
CA ILE A 35 3.81 19.09 23.35
C ILE A 35 2.64 18.76 22.42
N ASN A 36 1.57 19.55 22.44
CA ASN A 36 0.39 19.32 21.59
C ASN A 36 0.73 19.46 20.10
N HIS A 37 1.58 20.42 19.73
CA HIS A 37 2.07 20.55 18.35
C HIS A 37 2.98 19.39 17.93
N CYS A 38 3.88 18.90 18.81
CA CYS A 38 4.67 17.69 18.52
C CYS A 38 3.77 16.49 18.24
N LYS A 39 2.76 16.29 19.08
CA LYS A 39 1.74 15.27 18.95
C LYS A 39 0.99 15.34 17.61
N ARG A 40 0.53 16.52 17.23
CA ARG A 40 -0.12 16.77 15.92
C ARG A 40 0.83 16.49 14.76
N ALA A 41 2.09 16.92 14.85
CA ALA A 41 3.11 16.64 13.84
C ALA A 41 3.35 15.14 13.64
N THR A 42 3.46 14.36 14.74
CA THR A 42 3.61 12.90 14.69
C THR A 42 2.41 12.24 14.01
N TYR A 43 1.19 12.67 14.36
CA TYR A 43 -0.03 12.16 13.72
C TYR A 43 -0.03 12.43 12.21
N GLU A 44 0.20 13.68 11.80
CA GLU A 44 0.19 14.08 10.39
C GLU A 44 1.29 13.36 9.58
N ALA A 45 2.46 13.13 10.18
CA ALA A 45 3.53 12.34 9.58
C ALA A 45 3.14 10.87 9.43
N SER A 46 2.53 10.28 10.46
CA SER A 46 2.09 8.88 10.47
C SER A 46 0.96 8.66 9.45
N GLU A 47 -0.01 9.57 9.37
CA GLU A 47 -1.08 9.54 8.38
C GLU A 47 -0.53 9.58 6.95
N ALA A 48 0.40 10.50 6.67
CA ALA A 48 1.07 10.55 5.37
C ALA A 48 1.84 9.26 5.05
N GLY A 49 2.51 8.68 6.05
CA GLY A 49 3.21 7.41 5.92
C GLY A 49 2.28 6.22 5.64
N ILE A 50 1.09 6.20 6.26
CA ILE A 50 0.06 5.19 6.01
C ILE A 50 -0.46 5.30 4.57
N LEU A 51 -0.76 6.51 4.09
CA LEU A 51 -1.21 6.72 2.71
C LEU A 51 -0.15 6.26 1.70
N PHE A 52 1.11 6.57 1.96
CA PHE A 52 2.22 6.08 1.15
C PHE A 52 2.29 4.54 1.15
N ALA A 53 2.11 3.89 2.30
CA ALA A 53 2.09 2.43 2.37
C ALA A 53 0.90 1.83 1.59
N PHE A 54 -0.28 2.47 1.60
CA PHE A 54 -1.41 2.07 0.79
C PHE A 54 -1.10 2.13 -0.71
N ASP A 55 -0.49 3.21 -1.19
CA ASP A 55 -0.09 3.33 -2.59
C ASP A 55 0.85 2.18 -3.00
N ARG A 56 1.79 1.80 -2.13
CA ARG A 56 2.69 0.67 -2.39
C ARG A 56 1.99 -0.67 -2.43
N ILE A 57 1.04 -0.91 -1.52
CA ILE A 57 0.23 -2.13 -1.47
C ILE A 57 -0.66 -2.22 -2.72
N ASP A 58 -1.27 -1.11 -3.14
CA ASP A 58 -2.10 -1.08 -4.33
C ASP A 58 -1.26 -1.26 -5.61
N LEU A 59 -0.07 -0.65 -5.69
CA LEU A 59 0.86 -0.90 -6.78
C LEU A 59 1.23 -2.39 -6.88
N PHE A 60 1.54 -3.05 -5.75
CA PHE A 60 1.81 -4.49 -5.72
C PHE A 60 0.61 -5.31 -6.22
N LYS A 61 -0.61 -4.96 -5.78
CA LYS A 61 -1.85 -5.58 -6.25
C LYS A 61 -2.02 -5.41 -7.76
N GLN A 62 -1.77 -4.22 -8.30
CA GLN A 62 -1.90 -3.92 -9.71
C GLN A 62 -0.85 -4.65 -10.57
N ASP A 63 0.39 -4.69 -10.12
CA ASP A 63 1.51 -5.38 -10.77
C ASP A 63 1.20 -6.86 -10.98
N TYR A 64 0.55 -7.49 -9.99
CA TYR A 64 0.31 -8.93 -9.96
C TYR A 64 -1.15 -9.33 -10.17
N ARG A 65 -2.02 -8.43 -10.65
CA ARG A 65 -3.47 -8.67 -10.84
C ARG A 65 -3.85 -9.85 -11.74
N LYS A 66 -2.91 -10.37 -12.53
CA LYS A 66 -3.13 -11.48 -13.48
C LYS A 66 -2.82 -12.86 -12.89
N VAL A 67 -2.26 -12.91 -11.68
CA VAL A 67 -1.87 -14.15 -11.01
C VAL A 67 -2.48 -14.19 -9.61
N MET A 68 -2.54 -15.37 -9.01
CA MET A 68 -3.07 -15.54 -7.66
C MET A 68 -2.02 -15.13 -6.61
N ILE A 69 -2.11 -13.89 -6.10
CA ILE A 69 -1.19 -13.34 -5.09
C ILE A 69 -1.10 -14.20 -3.83
N SER A 70 -2.22 -14.78 -3.39
CA SER A 70 -2.29 -15.63 -2.19
C SER A 70 -1.44 -16.90 -2.27
N SER A 71 -0.96 -17.29 -3.46
CA SER A 71 -0.04 -18.43 -3.60
C SER A 71 1.38 -18.14 -3.09
N VAL A 72 1.78 -16.87 -3.04
CA VAL A 72 3.11 -16.42 -2.55
C VAL A 72 2.99 -15.63 -1.25
N VAL A 73 1.88 -14.89 -1.08
CA VAL A 73 1.57 -14.11 0.13
C VAL A 73 0.30 -14.68 0.76
N PRO A 74 0.38 -15.73 1.60
CA PRO A 74 -0.80 -16.48 2.06
C PRO A 74 -1.85 -15.64 2.80
N ASP A 75 -1.41 -14.61 3.52
CA ASP A 75 -2.25 -13.69 4.30
C ASP A 75 -2.66 -12.44 3.51
N TRP A 76 -2.67 -12.51 2.17
CA TRP A 76 -3.03 -11.38 1.31
C TRP A 76 -4.43 -10.81 1.60
N SER A 77 -5.42 -11.67 1.89
CA SER A 77 -6.76 -11.22 2.29
C SER A 77 -6.74 -10.40 3.57
N ASP A 78 -5.91 -10.80 4.53
CA ASP A 78 -5.82 -10.15 5.84
C ASP A 78 -5.14 -8.78 5.73
N ILE A 79 -4.15 -8.66 4.83
CA ILE A 79 -3.55 -7.37 4.48
C ILE A 79 -4.61 -6.42 3.91
N LEU A 80 -5.47 -6.89 2.99
CA LEU A 80 -6.52 -6.06 2.41
C LEU A 80 -7.58 -5.67 3.46
N ALA A 81 -7.95 -6.60 4.35
CA ALA A 81 -8.85 -6.33 5.45
C ALA A 81 -8.28 -5.27 6.41
N LEU A 82 -6.98 -5.35 6.73
CA LEU A 82 -6.30 -4.32 7.51
C LEU A 82 -6.33 -2.96 6.83
N CYS A 83 -6.10 -2.89 5.52
CA CYS A 83 -6.16 -1.62 4.79
C CYS A 83 -7.56 -0.99 4.85
N ALA A 84 -8.62 -1.81 4.78
CA ALA A 84 -9.99 -1.35 4.92
C ALA A 84 -10.28 -0.82 6.33
N ASP A 85 -9.86 -1.55 7.38
CA ASP A 85 -9.99 -1.12 8.78
C ASP A 85 -9.26 0.21 9.04
N VAL A 86 -8.02 0.34 8.56
CA VAL A 86 -7.24 1.58 8.74
C VAL A 86 -7.85 2.75 7.97
N THR A 87 -8.41 2.51 6.77
CA THR A 87 -9.12 3.55 6.01
C THR A 87 -10.33 4.07 6.78
N GLN A 88 -11.09 3.17 7.39
CA GLN A 88 -12.24 3.54 8.23
C GLN A 88 -11.80 4.37 9.44
N ARG A 89 -10.74 3.96 10.15
CA ARG A 89 -10.22 4.70 11.30
C ARG A 89 -9.72 6.11 10.94
N ILE A 90 -9.08 6.27 9.77
CA ILE A 90 -8.68 7.59 9.27
C ILE A 90 -9.92 8.47 9.03
N ALA A 91 -10.97 7.92 8.42
CA ALA A 91 -12.20 8.66 8.17
C ALA A 91 -12.88 9.10 9.48
N GLU A 92 -13.01 8.19 10.45
CA GLU A 92 -13.58 8.47 11.77
C GLU A 92 -12.76 9.53 12.54
N ALA A 93 -11.42 9.46 12.46
CA ALA A 93 -10.55 10.45 13.09
C ALA A 93 -10.72 11.85 12.49
N ARG A 94 -10.99 11.96 11.19
CA ARG A 94 -11.23 13.24 10.51
C ARG A 94 -12.61 13.83 10.85
N GLU A 95 -13.61 12.98 11.04
CA GLU A 95 -14.97 13.41 11.43
C GLU A 95 -15.05 13.86 12.89
N ALA A 96 -14.20 13.33 13.78
CA ALA A 96 -14.19 13.66 15.20
C ALA A 96 -13.79 15.11 15.54
N GLY A 97 -13.27 15.89 14.58
CA GLY A 97 -12.90 17.30 14.72
C GLY A 97 -11.59 17.56 15.51
N GLU A 98 -11.04 18.77 15.40
CA GLU A 98 -9.72 19.15 15.96
C GLU A 98 -9.60 19.00 17.49
N ASP A 99 -10.71 18.96 18.23
CA ASP A 99 -10.73 18.92 19.70
C ASP A 99 -10.46 17.53 20.29
N LYS A 100 -10.50 16.48 19.47
CA LYS A 100 -10.13 15.13 19.86
C LYS A 100 -8.89 14.73 19.09
N THR A 101 -7.72 15.22 19.53
CA THR A 101 -6.45 14.72 19.01
C THR A 101 -6.43 13.20 19.10
N PRO A 102 -6.40 12.46 17.98
CA PRO A 102 -6.42 11.00 17.99
C PRO A 102 -5.24 10.49 18.81
N ASP A 103 -5.35 9.31 19.41
CA ASP A 103 -4.21 8.69 20.08
C ASP A 103 -3.09 8.47 19.06
N HIS A 104 -2.09 9.35 19.10
CA HIS A 104 -0.96 9.38 18.17
C HIS A 104 -0.21 8.06 18.14
N SER A 105 -0.19 7.35 19.28
CA SER A 105 0.54 6.10 19.42
C SER A 105 -0.10 4.97 18.62
N ASP A 106 -1.41 5.03 18.38
CA ASP A 106 -2.11 4.04 17.55
C ASP A 106 -1.76 4.21 16.07
N PHE A 107 -1.71 5.46 15.58
CA PHE A 107 -1.35 5.75 14.18
C PHE A 107 0.11 5.43 13.87
N GLU A 108 1.01 5.70 14.81
CA GLU A 108 2.42 5.32 14.70
C GLU A 108 2.58 3.79 14.58
N ARG A 109 1.92 3.02 15.47
CA ARG A 109 1.92 1.55 15.41
C ARG A 109 1.32 1.01 14.10
N LEU A 110 0.25 1.62 13.62
CA LEU A 110 -0.36 1.25 12.33
C LEU A 110 0.60 1.52 11.18
N PHE A 111 1.28 2.67 11.18
CA PHE A 111 2.30 3.00 10.19
C PHE A 111 3.44 1.98 10.20
N GLU A 112 4.03 1.68 11.36
CA GLU A 112 5.10 0.68 11.49
C GLU A 112 4.67 -0.70 10.96
N ARG A 113 3.45 -1.13 11.30
CA ARG A 113 2.89 -2.40 10.81
C ARG A 113 2.75 -2.41 9.29
N LEU A 114 2.27 -1.32 8.68
CA LEU A 114 2.11 -1.22 7.23
C LEU A 114 3.46 -1.16 6.50
N VAL A 115 4.47 -0.51 7.09
CA VAL A 115 5.85 -0.52 6.56
C VAL A 115 6.42 -1.94 6.58
N ALA A 116 6.24 -2.68 7.66
CA ALA A 116 6.67 -4.08 7.74
C ALA A 116 5.99 -4.94 6.65
N ILE A 117 4.70 -4.71 6.40
CA ILE A 117 3.99 -5.35 5.29
C ILE A 117 4.61 -4.96 3.94
N CYS A 118 4.86 -3.68 3.68
CA CYS A 118 5.47 -3.22 2.42
C CYS A 118 6.83 -3.89 2.17
N ASN A 119 7.68 -3.97 3.18
CA ASN A 119 8.99 -4.62 3.07
C ASN A 119 8.86 -6.12 2.76
N ARG A 120 7.88 -6.79 3.37
CA ARG A 120 7.57 -8.19 3.08
C ARG A 120 7.05 -8.37 1.64
N LEU A 121 6.20 -7.47 1.17
CA LEU A 121 5.71 -7.49 -0.21
C LEU A 121 6.84 -7.25 -1.21
N ASP A 122 7.76 -6.33 -0.93
CA ASP A 122 8.95 -6.14 -1.77
C ASP A 122 9.78 -7.42 -1.89
N THR A 123 9.99 -8.10 -0.76
CA THR A 123 10.71 -9.38 -0.74
C THR A 123 9.96 -10.46 -1.55
N ALA A 124 8.63 -10.43 -1.54
CA ALA A 124 7.79 -11.35 -2.30
C ALA A 124 7.78 -11.07 -3.82
N ARG A 125 8.20 -9.87 -4.28
CA ARG A 125 8.17 -9.49 -5.71
C ARG A 125 8.94 -10.47 -6.59
N ASP A 126 10.07 -11.00 -6.13
CA ASP A 126 10.88 -11.95 -6.91
C ASP A 126 10.14 -13.25 -7.19
N GLU A 127 9.50 -13.84 -6.16
CA GLU A 127 8.69 -15.04 -6.32
C GLU A 127 7.43 -14.78 -7.15
N MET A 128 6.80 -13.62 -6.96
CA MET A 128 5.66 -13.19 -7.78
C MET A 128 6.05 -13.03 -9.26
N ASN A 129 7.21 -12.45 -9.55
CA ASN A 129 7.72 -12.32 -10.92
C ASN A 129 7.97 -13.69 -11.56
N LYS A 130 8.50 -14.66 -10.80
CA LYS A 130 8.65 -16.05 -11.26
C LYS A 130 7.29 -16.68 -11.58
N LEU A 131 6.28 -16.44 -10.73
CA LEU A 131 4.92 -16.92 -10.95
C LEU A 131 4.32 -16.35 -12.25
N VAL A 132 4.41 -15.03 -12.46
CA VAL A 132 3.96 -14.37 -13.70
C VAL A 132 4.65 -14.95 -14.93
N GLN A 133 5.96 -15.19 -14.86
CA GLN A 133 6.70 -15.82 -15.96
C GLN A 133 6.25 -17.26 -16.21
N ARG A 134 5.96 -18.02 -15.16
CA ARG A 134 5.49 -19.41 -15.28
C ARG A 134 4.12 -19.48 -15.94
N GLU A 135 3.17 -18.66 -15.48
CA GLU A 135 1.81 -18.63 -16.02
C GLU A 135 1.78 -18.10 -17.46
N SER A 136 2.54 -17.05 -17.77
CA SER A 136 2.64 -16.56 -19.15
C SER A 136 3.25 -17.58 -20.11
N LYS A 137 4.27 -18.34 -19.70
CA LYS A 137 4.81 -19.45 -20.48
C LYS A 137 3.80 -20.59 -20.65
N ALA A 138 3.00 -20.89 -19.62
CA ALA A 138 1.94 -21.89 -19.72
C ALA A 138 0.85 -21.45 -20.72
N ALA A 139 0.39 -20.20 -20.64
CA ALA A 139 -0.59 -19.63 -21.57
C ALA A 139 -0.08 -19.64 -23.03
N ARG A 140 1.19 -19.27 -23.25
CA ARG A 140 1.80 -19.34 -24.60
C ARG A 140 1.86 -20.76 -25.14
N ARG A 141 2.26 -21.73 -24.30
CA ARG A 141 2.28 -23.15 -24.70
C ARG A 141 0.87 -23.64 -25.04
N PHE A 142 -0.13 -23.29 -24.24
CA PHE A 142 -1.52 -23.65 -24.50
C PHE A 142 -2.03 -23.08 -25.83
N LEU A 143 -1.77 -21.80 -26.10
CA LEU A 143 -2.10 -21.16 -27.38
C LEU A 143 -1.44 -21.88 -28.56
N LEU A 144 -0.14 -22.19 -28.44
CA LEU A 144 0.61 -22.88 -29.49
C LEU A 144 0.06 -24.30 -29.74
N THR A 145 -0.33 -25.02 -28.69
CA THR A 145 -0.99 -26.32 -28.81
C THR A 145 -2.31 -26.21 -29.58
N ILE A 146 -3.13 -25.19 -29.32
CA ILE A 146 -4.38 -24.95 -30.07
C ILE A 146 -4.09 -24.70 -31.55
N VAL A 147 -3.12 -23.84 -31.86
CA VAL A 147 -2.75 -23.51 -33.25
C VAL A 147 -2.28 -24.76 -34.00
N ILE A 148 -1.40 -25.57 -33.39
CA ILE A 148 -0.92 -26.83 -33.99
C ILE A 148 -2.08 -27.81 -34.20
N ALA A 149 -2.98 -27.93 -33.23
CA ALA A 149 -4.14 -28.81 -33.35
C ALA A 149 -5.04 -28.41 -34.52
N LEU A 150 -5.32 -27.10 -34.69
CA LEU A 150 -6.11 -26.59 -35.80
C LEU A 150 -5.43 -26.82 -37.17
N LEU A 151 -4.12 -26.59 -37.27
CA LEU A 151 -3.36 -26.89 -38.48
C LEU A 151 -3.42 -28.39 -38.83
N GLY A 152 -3.32 -29.26 -37.83
CA GLY A 152 -3.47 -30.70 -38.00
C GLY A 152 -4.84 -31.10 -38.57
N VAL A 153 -5.91 -30.48 -38.10
CA VAL A 153 -7.28 -30.69 -38.63
C VAL A 153 -7.36 -30.27 -40.09
N VAL A 154 -6.86 -29.07 -40.44
CA VAL A 154 -6.89 -28.57 -41.83
C VAL A 154 -6.12 -29.48 -42.78
N VAL A 155 -4.92 -29.92 -42.38
CA VAL A 155 -4.09 -30.84 -43.17
C VAL A 155 -4.81 -32.19 -43.37
N THR A 156 -5.44 -32.71 -42.33
CA THR A 156 -6.17 -33.99 -42.38
C THR A 156 -7.37 -33.91 -43.33
N ILE A 157 -8.15 -32.83 -43.25
CA ILE A 157 -9.27 -32.59 -44.18
C ILE A 157 -8.76 -32.49 -45.61
N GLY A 158 -7.71 -31.68 -45.85
CA GLY A 158 -7.12 -31.52 -47.18
C GLY A 158 -6.63 -32.83 -47.78
N ALA A 159 -5.90 -33.63 -47.00
CA ALA A 159 -5.43 -34.96 -47.43
C ALA A 159 -6.59 -35.91 -47.77
N THR A 160 -7.67 -35.87 -46.99
CA THR A 160 -8.86 -36.70 -47.22
C THR A 160 -9.57 -36.32 -48.52
N VAL A 161 -9.73 -35.03 -48.79
CA VAL A 161 -10.32 -34.52 -50.04
C VAL A 161 -9.48 -34.91 -51.26
N VAL A 162 -8.16 -34.77 -51.18
CA VAL A 162 -7.25 -35.19 -52.27
C VAL A 162 -7.35 -36.69 -52.53
N THR A 163 -7.39 -37.51 -51.47
CA THR A 163 -7.51 -38.97 -51.59
C THR A 163 -8.80 -39.37 -52.28
N LEU A 164 -9.92 -38.75 -51.91
CA LEU A 164 -11.23 -39.01 -52.55
C LEU A 164 -11.27 -38.55 -54.02
N ALA A 165 -10.55 -37.50 -54.38
CA ALA A 165 -10.49 -37.01 -55.76
C ALA A 165 -9.67 -37.90 -56.71
N LEU A 166 -8.84 -38.80 -56.18
CA LEU A 166 -8.00 -39.72 -56.95
C LEU A 166 -8.62 -41.12 -57.13
N GLN A 167 -9.75 -41.40 -56.47
CA GLN A 167 -10.52 -42.64 -56.61
C GLN A 167 -11.56 -42.51 -57.72
#